data_AF-E2CSJ2-F1
#
_entry.id   AF-E2CSJ2-F1
#
_cell.length_a   1.000
_cell.length_b   1.000
_cell.length_c   1.000
_cell.angle_alpha   90.00
_cell.angle_beta   90.00
_cell.angle_gamma   90.00
#
_symmetry.space_group_name_H-M   'P 1'
#
loop_
_entity.id
_entity.type
_entity.pdbx_description
1 polymer ?
#
loop_
_entity_poly.entity_id
_entity_poly.type
_entity_poly.pdbx_seq_one_letter_code
_entity_poly.pdbx_strand_id
1 'polypeptide(L)' 'MAFPRIVMNPPFSKVRRHIKAALTLLDQSGHREPATLVALVPVTFTHEGAEELEVLPESTFSTCVVRTKIIRIVHTQDH' A
#
# COMPACT_ATOMS: atom_id res chain seq x y z
N MET A 1 18.21 5.35 -0.21
CA MET A 1 17.49 5.56 1.07
C MET A 1 16.43 4.49 1.14
N ALA A 2 16.29 3.84 2.29
CA ALA A 2 15.40 2.72 2.50
C ALA A 2 14.46 3.05 3.67
N PHE A 3 13.21 2.57 3.59
CA PHE A 3 12.17 2.85 4.58
C PHE A 3 11.55 1.54 5.08
N PRO A 4 11.50 1.30 6.39
CA PRO A 4 10.87 0.10 6.94
C PRO A 4 9.34 0.16 6.93
N ARG A 5 8.76 1.36 6.84
CA ARG A 5 7.32 1.58 6.88
C ARG A 5 6.93 2.66 5.89
N ILE A 6 5.98 2.36 5.03
CA ILE A 6 5.39 3.33 4.10
C ILE A 6 3.89 3.31 4.29
N VAL A 7 3.28 4.50 4.43
CA VAL A 7 1.83 4.69 4.39
C VAL A 7 1.53 5.68 3.27
N MET A 8 0.61 5.34 2.36
CA MET A 8 0.29 6.24 1.26
C MET A 8 -1.16 6.19 0.77
N ASN A 9 -1.62 7.33 0.28
CA ASN A 9 -2.83 7.48 -0.53
C ASN A 9 -2.43 7.89 -1.96
N PRO A 10 -1.97 6.93 -2.81
CA PRO A 10 -1.50 7.24 -4.14
C PRO A 10 -2.63 7.74 -5.04
N PRO A 11 -2.33 8.63 -6.01
CA PRO A 11 -3.31 9.01 -7.02
C PRO A 11 -3.76 7.77 -7.81
N PHE A 12 -5.07 7.53 -7.88
CA PHE A 12 -5.62 6.27 -8.39
C PHE A 12 -5.22 5.94 -9.82
N SER A 13 -5.11 6.94 -10.70
CA SER A 13 -4.68 6.76 -12.10
C SER A 13 -3.25 6.22 -12.24
N LYS A 14 -2.43 6.35 -11.20
CA LYS A 14 -1.02 5.90 -11.20
C LYS A 14 -0.71 4.92 -10.08
N VAL A 15 -1.72 4.34 -9.43
CA VAL A 15 -1.56 3.47 -8.25
C VAL A 15 -0.49 2.39 -8.45
N ARG A 16 -0.49 1.69 -9.59
CA ARG A 16 0.51 0.64 -9.90
C ARG A 16 1.95 1.17 -9.92
N ARG A 17 2.19 2.35 -10.48
CA ARG A 17 3.52 2.98 -10.52
C ARG A 17 4.00 3.37 -9.13
N HIS A 18 3.11 3.93 -8.31
CA HIS A 18 3.44 4.35 -6.94
C HIS A 18 3.72 3.15 -6.04
N ILE A 19 2.89 2.10 -6.10
CA ILE A 19 3.13 0.85 -5.37
C ILE A 19 4.49 0.26 -5.78
N LYS A 20 4.77 0.12 -7.09
CA LYS A 20 6.06 -0.40 -7.56
C LYS A 20 7.25 0.41 -7.02
N ALA A 21 7.17 1.74 -7.07
CA ALA A 21 8.24 2.60 -6.55
C ALA A 21 8.39 2.46 -5.02
N ALA A 22 7.29 2.39 -4.28
CA ALA A 22 7.35 2.18 -2.83
C ALA A 22 7.99 0.85 -2.46
N LEU A 23 7.68 -0.23 -3.18
CA LEU A 23 8.31 -1.54 -2.96
C LEU A 23 9.83 -1.49 -3.20
N THR A 24 10.34 -0.70 -4.16
CA THR A 24 11.80 -0.53 -4.33
C THR A 24 12.48 0.25 -3.21
N LEU A 25 11.71 0.99 -2.42
CA LEU A 25 12.17 1.77 -1.29
C LEU A 25 11.91 1.07 0.05
N LEU A 26 11.11 0.01 0.04
CA LEU A 26 10.69 -0.74 1.21
C LEU A 26 11.79 -1.73 1.57
N ASP A 27 12.45 -1.49 2.69
CA ASP A 27 13.53 -2.34 3.16
C ASP A 27 13.58 -2.32 4.69
N GLN A 28 13.97 -3.44 5.27
CA GLN A 28 13.97 -3.66 6.72
C GLN A 28 15.04 -2.80 7.40
N SER A 29 16.11 -2.38 6.69
CA SER A 29 17.13 -1.44 7.18
C SER A 29 17.63 -1.72 8.62
N GLY A 30 17.72 -3.00 9.01
CA GLY A 30 18.16 -3.43 10.34
C GLY A 30 17.10 -3.38 11.46
N HIS A 31 15.84 -3.08 11.14
CA HIS A 31 14.73 -3.13 12.08
C HIS A 31 14.31 -4.58 12.37
N ARG A 32 13.82 -4.87 13.59
CA ARG A 32 13.38 -6.22 13.98
C ARG A 32 12.07 -6.67 13.32
N GLU A 33 11.25 -5.72 12.89
CA GLU A 33 9.95 -6.00 12.28
C GLU A 33 10.05 -6.00 10.74
N PRO A 34 9.24 -6.83 10.05
CA PRO A 34 9.19 -6.85 8.59
C PRO A 34 8.87 -5.49 7.99
N ALA A 35 9.49 -5.16 6.86
CA ALA A 35 9.22 -3.92 6.18
C ALA A 35 7.78 -3.94 5.63
N THR A 36 6.99 -2.91 5.94
CA THR A 36 5.54 -2.92 5.71
C THR A 36 5.07 -1.71 4.92
N LEU A 37 4.29 -1.96 3.88
CA LEU A 37 3.56 -0.94 3.14
C LEU A 37 2.07 -1.03 3.47
N VAL A 38 1.45 0.10 3.80
CA VAL A 38 0.00 0.27 3.88
C VAL A 38 -0.43 1.29 2.83
N ALA A 39 -1.40 0.94 1.98
CA ALA A 39 -1.83 1.80 0.89
C ALA A 39 -3.35 1.85 0.75
N LEU A 40 -3.87 3.04 0.44
CA LEU A 40 -5.25 3.25 0.04
C LEU A 40 -5.37 3.12 -1.48
N VAL A 41 -6.15 2.15 -1.96
CA VAL A 41 -6.22 1.79 -3.38
C VAL A 41 -7.67 1.64 -3.84
N PRO A 42 -7.95 1.73 -5.15
CA PRO A 42 -9.26 1.34 -5.68
C PRO A 42 -9.60 -0.11 -5.33
N VAL A 43 -10.86 -0.44 -5.08
CA VAL A 43 -11.28 -1.83 -4.74
C VAL A 43 -10.89 -2.86 -5.81
N THR A 44 -10.79 -2.42 -7.07
CA THR A 44 -10.38 -3.25 -8.22
C THR A 44 -8.88 -3.48 -8.30
N PHE A 45 -8.08 -2.78 -7.49
CA PHE A 45 -6.64 -3.00 -7.44
C PHE A 45 -6.32 -4.36 -6.81
N THR A 46 -5.47 -5.11 -7.50
CA THR A 46 -4.96 -6.41 -7.06
C THR A 46 -3.43 -6.39 -7.13
N HIS A 47 -2.82 -7.02 -6.14
CA HIS A 47 -1.37 -7.22 -6.05
C HIS A 47 -1.11 -8.53 -5.31
N GLU A 48 -0.14 -9.30 -5.78
CA GLU A 48 0.26 -10.55 -5.14
C GLU A 48 0.83 -10.28 -3.74
N GLY A 49 0.45 -11.08 -2.75
CA GLY A 49 0.88 -10.89 -1.37
C GLY A 49 0.30 -9.65 -0.66
N ALA A 50 -0.66 -8.95 -1.29
CA ALA A 50 -1.39 -7.89 -0.61
C ALA A 50 -2.54 -8.46 0.21
N GLU A 51 -2.54 -8.15 1.51
CA GLU A 51 -3.64 -8.40 2.42
C GLU A 51 -4.62 -7.22 2.38
N GLU A 52 -5.92 -7.51 2.30
CA GLU A 52 -6.97 -6.49 2.41
C GLU A 52 -7.31 -6.29 3.89
N LEU A 53 -7.13 -5.06 4.39
CA LEU A 53 -7.41 -4.74 5.80
C LEU A 53 -8.85 -4.26 5.98
N GLU A 54 -9.31 -3.40 5.06
CA GLU A 54 -10.62 -2.75 5.18
C GLU A 54 -11.10 -2.23 3.82
N VAL A 55 -12.38 -2.41 3.51
CA VAL A 55 -13.06 -1.72 2.39
C VAL A 55 -13.77 -0.50 2.94
N LEU A 56 -13.46 0.69 2.40
CA LEU A 56 -14.01 1.93 2.90
C LEU A 56 -15.37 2.27 2.25
N PRO A 57 -16.30 2.91 2.98
CA PRO A 57 -17.56 3.40 2.42
C PRO A 57 -17.35 4.36 1.24
N GLU A 58 -18.28 4.38 0.29
CA GLU A 58 -18.25 5.31 -0.85
C GLU A 58 -18.32 6.80 -0.44
N SER A 59 -18.84 7.07 0.75
CA SER A 59 -18.94 8.41 1.36
C SER A 59 -17.65 8.88 2.03
N THR A 60 -16.59 8.08 2.02
CA THR A 60 -15.33 8.42 2.72
C THR A 60 -14.66 9.67 2.15
N PHE A 61 -14.78 9.90 0.84
CA PHE A 61 -14.19 11.08 0.18
C PHE A 61 -15.27 12.12 -0.11
N SER A 62 -15.08 13.33 0.42
CA SER A 62 -16.05 14.41 0.33
C SER A 62 -16.25 14.96 -1.08
N THR A 63 -15.27 14.78 -1.96
CA THR A 63 -15.24 15.42 -3.28
C THR A 63 -15.43 14.46 -4.46
N CYS A 64 -15.45 13.15 -4.24
CA CYS A 64 -15.63 12.16 -5.31
C CYS A 64 -16.15 10.82 -4.80
N VAL A 65 -17.01 10.18 -5.59
CA VAL A 65 -17.49 8.82 -5.32
C VAL A 65 -16.45 7.84 -5.85
N VAL A 66 -15.69 7.25 -4.93
CA VAL A 66 -14.61 6.30 -5.25
C VAL A 66 -14.66 5.14 -4.26
N ARG A 67 -14.79 3.93 -4.80
CA ARG A 67 -14.71 2.70 -4.00
C ARG A 67 -13.26 2.39 -3.73
N THR A 68 -12.86 2.45 -2.47
CA THR A 68 -11.47 2.23 -2.06
C THR A 68 -11.37 1.18 -0.97
N LYS A 69 -10.16 0.64 -0.82
CA LYS A 69 -9.79 -0.28 0.25
C LYS A 69 -8.38 0.02 0.74
N ILE A 70 -8.12 -0.34 1.98
CA ILE A 70 -6.80 -0.32 2.58
C ILE A 70 -6.18 -1.71 2.40
N ILE A 71 -4.97 -1.74 1.85
CA ILE A 71 -4.18 -2.97 1.72
C ILE A 71 -2.89 -2.87 2.53
N ARG A 72 -2.36 -4.02 2.95
CA ARG A 72 -1.04 -4.19 3.53
C ARG A 72 -0.20 -5.12 2.66
N ILE A 73 1.05 -4.76 2.41
CA ILE A 73 2.06 -5.62 1.80
C ILE A 73 3.22 -5.72 2.78
N VAL A 74 3.54 -6.95 3.18
CA VAL A 74 4.69 -7.25 4.03
C VAL A 74 5.83 -7.74 3.14
N HIS A 75 6.98 -7.08 3.22
CA HIS A 75 8.18 -7.52 2.53
C HIS A 75 9.04 -8.32 3.52
N THR A 76 8.93 -9.64 3.43
CA THR A 76 9.90 -10.57 4.01
C THR A 76 11.06 -10.71 3.04
N GLN A 77 12.28 -10.39 3.49
CA GLN A 77 13.48 -10.84 2.83
C GLN A 77 13.83 -12.20 3.41
N ASP A 78 13.73 -13.26 2.58
CA ASP A 78 14.35 -14.54 2.91
C ASP A 78 15.88 -14.30 2.89
N HIS A 79 16.50 -14.37 4.07
CA HIS A 79 17.95 -14.31 4.22
C HIS A 79 18.61 -15.60 3.73
#